data_AF-A0A955R682-F1
#
_entry.id   AF-A0A955R682-F1
#
_cell.length_a   1.000
_cell.length_b   1.000
_cell.length_c   1.000
_cell.angle_alpha   90.00
_cell.angle_beta   90.00
_cell.angle_gamma   90.00
#
_symmetry.space_group_name_H-M   'P 1'
#
loop_
_entity.id
_entity.type
_entity.pdbx_description
1 polymer ?
#
loop_
_entity_poly.entity_id
_entity_poly.type
_entity_poly.pdbx_seq_one_letter_code
_entity_poly.pdbx_strand_id
1 'polypeptide(L)'
;MSQVTGLLRVMVNHDADELVLRLGSPPSFTRSGLPVKLFMRPMGPDRHGQLVKELLDDEQRLQLAGQGELSYEREDEIGRVLVEVKNPSSPRIRLTRLRGTAEPEPDPEPTSSEPIAAPEPLRPIVVTEPEPASERPVLPAIGGPQEVPSSLRALLDHAAERGASDLHLATGEPAVLRIDGRLLQLGDAVPDVDGMLADLLDPEGRARLASGGSVDRALALPSGHRFRLAAYRCDQGLAVALRVLRRGAPELGSLLLPPSIDELVGFSHG
;
A
#
# COMPACT_ATOMS: atom_id res chain seq x y z
N MET A 1 -10.42 -18.28 -7.69
CA MET A 1 -9.19 -17.81 -8.37
C MET A 1 -8.07 -18.76 -8.00
N SER A 2 -7.43 -19.35 -9.01
CA SER A 2 -6.28 -20.26 -8.83
C SER A 2 -5.07 -19.51 -8.25
N GLN A 3 -4.28 -20.16 -7.39
CA GLN A 3 -3.09 -19.53 -6.80
C GLN A 3 -2.00 -19.32 -7.86
N VAL A 4 -1.88 -20.27 -8.79
CA VAL A 4 -1.02 -20.19 -9.97
C VAL A 4 -1.39 -18.98 -10.81
N THR A 5 -2.68 -18.77 -11.12
CA THR A 5 -3.14 -17.61 -11.90
C THR A 5 -2.76 -16.29 -11.24
N GLY A 6 -2.84 -16.22 -9.89
CA GLY A 6 -2.39 -15.05 -9.14
C GLY A 6 -0.90 -14.74 -9.31
N LEU A 7 -0.04 -15.76 -9.22
CA LEU A 7 1.41 -15.62 -9.42
C LEU A 7 1.78 -15.26 -10.86
N LEU A 8 1.07 -15.85 -11.82
CA LEU A 8 1.23 -15.54 -13.25
C LEU A 8 0.82 -14.09 -13.57
N ARG A 9 -0.23 -13.57 -12.91
CA ARG A 9 -0.61 -12.16 -13.04
C ARG A 9 0.46 -11.21 -12.47
N VAL A 10 1.08 -11.58 -11.34
CA VAL A 10 2.23 -10.84 -10.80
C VAL A 10 3.39 -10.86 -11.81
N MET A 11 3.66 -12.00 -12.45
CA MET A 11 4.68 -12.11 -13.49
C MET A 11 4.40 -11.14 -14.65
N VAL A 12 3.17 -11.12 -15.18
CA VAL A 12 2.76 -10.22 -16.27
C VAL A 12 2.82 -8.74 -15.86
N ASN A 13 2.31 -8.38 -14.68
CA ASN A 13 2.29 -7.00 -14.20
C ASN A 13 3.70 -6.41 -13.97
N HIS A 14 4.73 -7.24 -13.84
CA HIS A 14 6.11 -6.82 -13.61
C HIS A 14 7.03 -7.08 -14.82
N ASP A 15 6.45 -7.33 -16.00
CA ASP A 15 7.17 -7.66 -17.24
C ASP A 15 8.19 -8.80 -17.07
N ALA A 16 7.92 -9.75 -16.18
CA ALA A 16 8.79 -10.90 -15.99
C ALA A 16 8.49 -11.96 -17.06
N ASP A 17 9.55 -12.60 -17.55
CA ASP A 17 9.48 -13.66 -18.57
C ASP A 17 9.49 -15.06 -17.93
N GLU A 18 10.04 -15.19 -16.71
CA GLU A 18 10.15 -16.46 -16.00
C GLU A 18 9.82 -16.31 -14.50
N LEU A 19 9.16 -17.33 -13.95
CA LEU A 19 8.85 -17.51 -12.53
C LEU A 19 9.41 -18.85 -12.06
N VAL A 20 10.19 -18.82 -10.98
CA VAL A 20 10.76 -20.01 -10.34
C VAL A 20 10.21 -20.14 -8.92
N LEU A 21 9.64 -21.30 -8.62
CA LEU A 21 9.13 -21.68 -7.31
C LEU A 21 10.00 -22.79 -6.72
N ARG A 22 10.41 -22.59 -5.47
CA ARG A 22 11.22 -23.53 -4.69
C ARG A 22 10.63 -23.69 -3.30
N LEU A 23 10.65 -24.90 -2.77
CA LEU A 23 10.23 -25.18 -1.40
C LEU A 23 11.08 -24.36 -0.41
N GLY A 24 10.41 -23.67 0.52
CA GLY A 24 11.07 -22.88 1.57
C GLY A 24 11.74 -21.59 1.11
N SER A 25 11.66 -21.23 -0.17
CA SER A 25 12.17 -19.98 -0.73
C SER A 25 11.02 -19.07 -1.18
N PRO A 26 11.21 -17.75 -1.24
CA PRO A 26 10.24 -16.88 -1.89
C PRO A 26 10.17 -17.18 -3.40
N PRO A 27 9.00 -16.99 -4.05
CA PRO A 27 8.91 -16.96 -5.50
C PRO A 27 9.91 -15.97 -6.09
N SER A 28 10.65 -16.39 -7.10
CA SER A 28 11.61 -15.53 -7.80
C SER A 28 11.20 -15.34 -9.23
N PHE A 29 11.20 -14.10 -9.69
CA PHE A 29 10.84 -13.71 -11.05
C PHE A 29 12.07 -13.18 -11.78
N THR A 30 12.18 -13.50 -13.07
CA THR A 30 13.27 -13.03 -13.92
C THR A 30 12.72 -12.37 -15.19
N ARG A 31 13.35 -11.27 -15.59
CA ARG A 31 13.10 -10.56 -16.84
C ARG A 31 14.38 -10.59 -17.67
N SER A 32 14.34 -11.21 -18.84
CA SER A 32 15.52 -11.40 -19.70
C SER A 32 16.75 -11.97 -18.95
N GLY A 33 16.50 -12.89 -18.00
CA GLY A 33 17.53 -13.50 -17.15
C GLY A 33 17.96 -12.70 -15.92
N LEU A 34 17.49 -11.46 -15.75
CA LEU A 34 17.78 -10.63 -14.57
C LEU A 34 16.68 -10.75 -13.50
N PRO A 35 17.01 -10.86 -12.21
CA PRO A 35 16.01 -11.01 -11.15
C PRO A 35 15.20 -9.72 -10.94
N VAL A 36 13.87 -9.84 -10.91
CA VAL A 36 12.96 -8.77 -10.54
C VAL A 36 12.82 -8.77 -9.01
N LYS A 37 13.20 -7.65 -8.36
CA LYS A 37 13.14 -7.52 -6.90
C LYS A 37 11.70 -7.37 -6.43
N LEU A 38 11.10 -8.47 -6.01
CA LEU A 38 9.79 -8.51 -5.37
C LEU A 38 9.93 -9.03 -3.93
N PHE A 39 9.38 -8.29 -2.98
CA PHE A 39 9.36 -8.70 -1.58
C PHE A 39 8.17 -9.63 -1.33
N MET A 40 8.40 -10.93 -1.48
CA MET A 40 7.42 -11.97 -1.15
C MET A 40 7.90 -12.79 0.05
N ARG A 41 6.96 -13.23 0.90
CA ARG A 41 7.29 -14.14 2.01
C ARG A 41 7.64 -15.54 1.44
N PRO A 42 8.59 -16.27 2.07
CA PRO A 42 8.82 -17.67 1.75
C PRO A 42 7.53 -18.47 1.85
N MET A 43 7.33 -19.41 0.92
CA MET A 43 6.16 -20.28 0.95
C MET A 43 6.45 -21.50 1.82
N GLY A 44 5.55 -21.78 2.77
CA GLY A 44 5.57 -23.00 3.57
C GLY A 44 5.27 -24.26 2.74
N PRO A 45 5.54 -25.45 3.29
CA PRO A 45 5.39 -26.73 2.58
C PRO A 45 3.97 -27.00 2.09
N ASP A 46 2.95 -26.64 2.88
CA ASP A 46 1.54 -26.86 2.53
C ASP A 46 1.13 -26.07 1.29
N ARG A 47 1.55 -24.79 1.23
CA ARG A 47 1.24 -23.90 0.11
C ARG A 47 1.96 -24.33 -1.17
N HIS A 48 3.21 -24.75 -1.04
CA HIS A 48 3.98 -25.28 -2.17
C HIS A 48 3.33 -26.57 -2.71
N GLY A 49 2.89 -27.48 -1.83
CA GLY A 49 2.19 -28.70 -2.22
C GLY A 49 0.87 -28.41 -2.93
N GLN A 50 0.13 -27.37 -2.53
CA GLN A 50 -1.10 -26.96 -3.19
C GLN A 50 -0.85 -26.43 -4.62
N LEU A 51 0.20 -25.64 -4.82
CA LEU A 51 0.59 -25.16 -6.15
C LEU A 51 0.99 -26.31 -7.09
N VAL A 52 1.74 -27.28 -6.58
CA VAL A 52 2.10 -28.50 -7.36
C VAL A 52 0.84 -29.26 -7.76
N LYS A 53 -0.14 -29.38 -6.87
CA LYS A 53 -1.41 -30.06 -7.17
C LYS A 53 -2.28 -29.32 -8.20
N GLU A 54 -2.16 -27.99 -8.24
CA GLU A 54 -2.89 -27.13 -9.18
C GLU A 54 -2.24 -27.07 -10.56
N LEU A 55 -0.92 -27.29 -10.63
CA LEU A 55 -0.17 -27.35 -11.88
C LEU A 55 -0.22 -28.72 -12.53
N LEU A 56 -0.02 -29.79 -11.73
CA LEU A 56 0.13 -31.16 -12.22
C LEU A 56 -1.12 -32.00 -11.99
N ASP A 57 -1.61 -32.62 -13.05
CA ASP A 57 -2.63 -33.67 -13.00
C ASP A 57 -2.04 -35.01 -12.52
N ASP A 58 -2.89 -35.97 -12.16
CA ASP A 58 -2.44 -37.22 -11.55
C ASP A 58 -1.54 -38.06 -12.49
N GLU A 59 -1.79 -38.03 -13.80
CA GLU A 59 -0.95 -38.68 -14.81
C GLU A 59 0.45 -38.03 -14.90
N GLN A 60 0.50 -36.71 -14.87
CA GLN A 60 1.74 -35.93 -14.91
C GLN A 60 2.59 -36.12 -13.65
N ARG A 61 1.96 -36.32 -12.49
CA ARG A 61 2.68 -36.66 -11.25
C ARG A 61 3.32 -38.03 -11.31
N LEU A 62 2.65 -39.01 -11.94
CA LEU A 62 3.22 -40.34 -12.17
C LEU A 62 4.41 -40.27 -13.14
N GLN A 63 4.30 -39.45 -14.20
CA GLN A 63 5.41 -39.21 -15.13
C GLN A 63 6.62 -38.55 -14.45
N LEU A 64 6.40 -37.51 -13.63
CA LEU A 64 7.47 -36.86 -12.86
C LEU A 64 8.14 -37.83 -11.88
N ALA A 65 7.37 -38.72 -11.24
CA ALA A 65 7.90 -39.74 -10.35
C ALA A 65 8.78 -40.78 -11.08
N GLY A 66 8.48 -41.06 -12.36
CA GLY A 66 9.25 -42.01 -13.18
C GLY A 66 10.48 -41.42 -13.87
N GLN A 67 10.37 -40.20 -14.43
CA GLN A 67 11.39 -39.58 -15.27
C GLN A 67 12.23 -38.52 -14.53
N GLY A 68 11.79 -38.05 -13.36
CA GLY A 68 12.48 -37.06 -12.55
C GLY A 68 12.35 -35.61 -13.02
N GLU A 69 11.88 -35.40 -14.25
CA GLU A 69 11.59 -34.11 -14.87
C GLU A 69 10.37 -34.21 -15.77
N LEU A 70 9.60 -33.13 -15.85
CA LEU A 70 8.42 -32.99 -16.71
C LEU A 70 8.40 -31.59 -17.31
N SER A 71 8.19 -31.48 -18.62
CA SER A 71 8.00 -30.21 -19.33
C SER A 71 6.76 -30.27 -20.21
N TYR A 72 5.84 -29.32 -20.06
CA TYR A 72 4.64 -29.23 -20.89
C TYR A 72 4.20 -27.77 -21.04
N GLU A 73 3.49 -27.48 -22.13
CA GLU A 73 2.90 -26.16 -22.35
C GLU A 73 1.46 -26.12 -21.82
N ARG A 74 1.11 -25.00 -21.19
CA ARG A 74 -0.26 -24.70 -20.75
C ARG A 74 -0.66 -23.34 -21.29
N GLU A 75 -1.91 -23.23 -21.74
CA GLU A 75 -2.54 -21.96 -22.09
C GLU A 75 -3.48 -21.56 -20.95
N ASP A 76 -3.21 -20.41 -20.33
CA ASP A 76 -4.01 -19.82 -19.27
C ASP A 76 -4.60 -18.47 -19.74
N GLU A 77 -5.47 -17.84 -18.93
CA GLU A 77 -6.06 -16.51 -19.20
C GLU A 77 -5.02 -15.40 -19.48
N ILE A 78 -3.76 -15.62 -19.10
CA ILE A 78 -2.64 -14.68 -19.24
C ILE A 78 -1.70 -15.01 -20.42
N GLY A 79 -2.03 -16.06 -21.20
CA GLY A 79 -1.29 -16.51 -22.37
C GLY A 79 -0.65 -17.89 -22.20
N ARG A 80 0.23 -18.24 -23.14
CA ARG A 80 0.95 -19.53 -23.15
C ARG A 80 2.16 -19.51 -22.23
N VAL A 81 2.26 -20.53 -21.38
CA VAL A 81 3.34 -20.70 -20.41
C VAL A 81 3.89 -22.11 -20.53
N LEU A 82 5.21 -22.23 -20.68
CA LEU A 82 5.93 -23.49 -20.57
C LEU A 82 6.15 -23.78 -19.08
N VAL A 83 5.65 -24.92 -18.62
CA VAL A 83 5.82 -25.41 -17.25
C VAL A 83 6.86 -26.51 -17.24
N GLU A 84 7.96 -26.27 -16.53
CA GLU A 84 9.01 -27.25 -16.27
C GLU A 84 9.03 -27.58 -14.78
N VAL A 85 8.83 -28.85 -14.42
CA VAL A 85 8.93 -29.34 -13.05
C VAL A 85 10.03 -30.37 -12.96
N LYS A 86 10.97 -30.13 -12.04
CA LYS A 86 12.10 -31.04 -11.78
C LYS A 86 12.06 -31.53 -10.34
N ASN A 87 12.63 -32.71 -10.12
CA ASN A 87 12.91 -33.28 -8.80
C ASN A 87 11.63 -33.71 -8.02
N PRO A 88 11.20 -34.98 -8.11
CA PRO A 88 9.91 -35.43 -7.58
C PRO A 88 9.77 -35.28 -6.06
N SER A 89 10.87 -35.41 -5.30
CA SER A 89 10.86 -35.27 -3.84
C SER A 89 10.88 -33.82 -3.34
N SER A 90 11.25 -32.86 -4.19
CA SER A 90 11.31 -31.44 -3.87
C SER A 90 11.07 -30.63 -5.14
N PRO A 91 9.81 -30.60 -5.62
CA PRO A 91 9.49 -30.10 -6.95
C PRO A 91 9.94 -28.66 -7.11
N ARG A 92 10.87 -28.44 -8.03
CA ARG A 92 11.26 -27.11 -8.49
C ARG A 92 10.46 -26.81 -9.74
N ILE A 93 9.57 -25.83 -9.64
CA ILE A 93 8.71 -25.42 -10.73
C ILE A 93 9.33 -24.19 -11.39
N ARG A 94 9.46 -24.22 -12.71
CA ARG A 94 9.83 -23.09 -13.55
C ARG A 94 8.69 -22.87 -14.55
N LEU A 95 8.23 -21.65 -14.63
CA LEU A 95 7.17 -21.20 -15.53
C LEU A 95 7.79 -20.14 -16.43
N THR A 96 7.82 -20.40 -17.74
CA THR A 96 8.40 -19.48 -18.73
C THR A 96 7.29 -19.02 -19.67
N ARG A 97 7.09 -17.70 -19.79
CA ARG A 97 6.09 -17.16 -20.71
C ARG A 97 6.57 -17.36 -22.15
N LEU A 98 5.82 -18.12 -22.92
CA LEU A 98 6.05 -18.24 -24.35
C LEU A 98 5.38 -17.03 -25.00
N ARG A 99 6.19 -16.02 -25.35
CA ARG A 99 5.72 -14.95 -26.23
C ARG A 99 5.38 -15.61 -27.56
N GLY A 100 4.11 -15.90 -27.79
CA GLY A 100 3.63 -16.10 -29.14
C GLY A 100 4.04 -14.89 -29.96
N THR A 101 4.41 -15.10 -31.22
CA THR A 101 4.35 -14.06 -32.23
C THR A 101 2.88 -13.67 -32.39
N ALA A 102 2.33 -12.97 -31.41
CA ALA A 102 1.26 -12.06 -31.68
C ALA A 102 1.94 -10.93 -32.44
N GLU A 103 1.76 -10.91 -33.76
CA GLU A 103 1.75 -9.63 -34.46
C GLU A 103 0.91 -8.66 -33.61
N PRO A 104 1.36 -7.40 -33.46
CA PRO A 104 0.47 -6.40 -32.85
C PRO A 104 -0.87 -6.52 -33.57
N GLU A 105 -1.97 -6.67 -32.82
CA GLU A 105 -3.29 -6.61 -33.43
C GLU A 105 -3.28 -5.38 -34.36
N PRO A 106 -3.57 -5.53 -35.67
CA PRO A 106 -3.76 -4.37 -36.50
C PRO A 106 -4.86 -3.56 -35.83
N ASP A 107 -4.60 -2.26 -35.64
CA ASP A 107 -5.57 -1.31 -35.14
C ASP A 107 -6.94 -1.64 -35.76
N PRO A 108 -8.01 -1.76 -34.96
CA PRO A 108 -9.33 -2.03 -35.52
C PRO A 108 -9.59 -1.00 -36.61
N GLU A 109 -9.83 -1.48 -37.85
CA GLU A 109 -10.17 -0.62 -38.97
C GLU A 109 -11.25 0.36 -38.52
N PRO A 110 -11.13 1.67 -38.85
CA PRO A 110 -12.04 2.66 -38.33
C PRO A 110 -13.44 2.34 -38.85
N THR A 111 -14.29 1.80 -37.97
CA THR A 111 -15.71 1.72 -38.20
C THR A 111 -16.17 3.15 -38.47
N SER A 112 -16.64 3.39 -39.68
CA SER A 112 -17.13 4.70 -40.13
C SER A 112 -18.15 5.19 -39.12
N SER A 113 -17.69 6.07 -38.23
CA SER A 113 -18.52 6.74 -37.26
C SER A 113 -19.27 7.81 -38.04
N GLU A 114 -20.59 7.75 -38.04
CA GLU A 114 -21.40 8.89 -38.47
C GLU A 114 -20.86 10.17 -37.79
N PRO A 115 -20.81 11.31 -38.49
CA PRO A 115 -20.19 12.51 -37.95
C PRO A 115 -21.00 13.00 -36.75
N ILE A 116 -20.50 12.70 -35.55
CA ILE A 116 -20.85 13.43 -34.35
C ILE A 116 -20.38 14.86 -34.59
N ALA A 117 -21.33 15.81 -34.58
CA ALA A 117 -21.04 17.23 -34.72
C ALA A 117 -19.89 17.61 -33.79
N ALA A 118 -18.84 18.19 -34.36
CA ALA A 118 -17.61 18.51 -33.64
C ALA A 118 -17.97 19.32 -32.37
N PRO A 119 -17.58 18.86 -31.17
CA PRO A 119 -17.72 19.68 -29.98
C PRO A 119 -16.90 20.96 -30.19
N GLU A 120 -17.47 22.09 -29.80
CA GLU A 120 -16.81 23.39 -29.96
C GLU A 120 -15.38 23.33 -29.37
N PRO A 121 -14.39 23.93 -30.05
CA PRO A 121 -13.01 23.90 -29.56
C PRO A 121 -12.96 24.52 -28.16
N LEU A 122 -12.54 23.71 -27.20
CA LEU A 122 -12.32 24.16 -25.83
C LEU A 122 -11.32 25.31 -25.85
N ARG A 123 -11.70 26.41 -25.20
CA ARG A 123 -10.83 27.58 -25.11
C ARG A 123 -9.51 27.17 -24.45
N PRO A 124 -8.36 27.62 -24.97
CA PRO A 124 -7.09 27.32 -24.34
C PRO A 124 -7.12 27.87 -22.91
N ILE A 125 -6.93 26.97 -21.93
CA ILE A 125 -6.64 27.38 -20.57
C ILE A 125 -5.25 28.00 -20.63
N VAL A 126 -5.18 29.32 -20.48
CA VAL A 126 -3.92 30.00 -20.27
C VAL A 126 -3.41 29.53 -18.92
N VAL A 127 -2.46 28.60 -18.94
CA VAL A 127 -1.68 28.23 -17.76
C VAL A 127 -0.76 29.43 -17.49
N THR A 128 -1.24 30.35 -16.66
CA THR A 128 -0.35 31.32 -16.02
C THR A 128 0.68 30.54 -15.22
N GLU A 129 1.95 30.95 -15.29
CA GLU A 129 3.03 30.38 -14.46
C GLU A 129 2.55 30.17 -13.02
N PRO A 130 2.87 29.04 -12.38
CA PRO A 130 2.42 28.78 -11.03
C PRO A 130 2.93 29.90 -10.13
N GLU A 131 2.02 30.69 -9.57
CA GLU A 131 2.38 31.57 -8.46
C GLU A 131 3.07 30.74 -7.37
N PRO A 132 4.13 31.29 -6.75
CA PRO A 132 4.81 30.61 -5.65
C PRO A 132 3.80 30.19 -4.60
N ALA A 133 3.91 28.95 -4.14
CA ALA A 133 2.94 28.26 -3.27
C ALA A 133 2.86 28.83 -1.83
N SER A 134 3.01 30.13 -1.63
CA SER A 134 3.05 30.77 -0.32
C SER A 134 1.71 31.32 0.17
N GLU A 135 0.65 31.42 -0.65
CA GLU A 135 -0.59 32.08 -0.21
C GLU A 135 -1.89 31.41 -0.70
N ARG A 136 -1.94 30.08 -0.82
CA ARG A 136 -3.27 29.44 -0.88
C ARG A 136 -3.93 29.54 0.50
N PRO A 137 -5.14 30.12 0.62
CA PRO A 137 -5.84 30.13 1.89
C PRO A 137 -6.07 28.67 2.29
N VAL A 138 -5.50 28.29 3.43
CA VAL A 138 -5.82 27.03 4.10
C VAL A 138 -7.32 27.05 4.30
N LEU A 139 -8.05 26.13 3.65
CA LEU A 139 -9.47 25.91 3.95
C LEU A 139 -9.59 25.84 5.48
N PRO A 140 -10.49 26.63 6.12
CA PRO A 140 -10.60 26.62 7.56
C PRO A 140 -10.80 25.17 8.00
N ALA A 141 -9.97 24.73 8.95
CA ALA A 141 -10.13 23.42 9.57
C ALA A 141 -11.60 23.30 10.00
N ILE A 142 -12.22 22.16 9.68
CA ILE A 142 -13.55 21.85 10.20
C ILE A 142 -13.35 21.68 11.72
N GLY A 143 -13.76 22.72 12.48
CA GLY A 143 -13.43 22.91 13.88
C GLY A 143 -12.53 24.13 14.05
N GLY A 144 -13.02 25.16 14.76
CA GLY A 144 -12.27 26.38 15.05
C GLY A 144 -10.94 26.09 15.78
N PRO A 145 -10.07 27.09 15.98
CA PRO A 145 -8.81 26.92 16.70
C PRO A 145 -9.09 26.59 18.17
N GLN A 146 -9.30 25.31 18.49
CA GLN A 146 -9.27 24.83 19.86
C GLN A 146 -7.82 24.76 20.29
N GLU A 147 -7.50 25.50 21.35
CA GLU A 147 -6.16 25.51 21.92
C GLU A 147 -5.81 24.13 22.46
N VAL A 148 -4.76 23.52 21.90
CA VAL A 148 -4.20 22.28 22.42
C VAL A 148 -3.69 22.55 23.85
N PRO A 149 -4.12 21.79 24.87
CA PRO A 149 -3.67 21.93 26.26
C PRO A 149 -2.15 21.91 26.37
N SER A 150 -1.57 22.72 27.26
CA SER A 150 -0.11 22.87 27.39
C SER A 150 0.61 21.55 27.70
N SER A 151 -0.01 20.70 28.53
CA SER A 151 0.49 19.37 28.88
C SER A 151 0.56 18.44 27.67
N LEU A 152 -0.49 18.41 26.83
CA LEU A 152 -0.51 17.65 25.59
C LEU A 152 0.47 18.25 24.56
N ARG A 153 0.54 19.57 24.46
CA ARG A 153 1.44 20.27 23.53
C ARG A 153 2.89 19.89 23.75
N ALA A 154 3.36 19.90 25.00
CA ALA A 154 4.73 19.52 25.34
C ALA A 154 5.07 18.10 24.87
N LEU A 155 4.16 17.13 25.07
CA LEU A 155 4.34 15.76 24.60
C LEU A 155 4.39 15.67 23.07
N LEU A 156 3.57 16.45 22.38
CA LEU A 156 3.52 16.47 20.91
C LEU A 156 4.75 17.10 20.29
N ASP A 157 5.22 18.23 20.82
CA ASP A 157 6.46 18.86 20.36
C ASP A 157 7.64 17.90 20.61
N HIS A 158 7.73 17.29 21.80
CA HIS A 158 8.76 16.29 22.11
C HIS A 158 8.70 15.09 21.15
N ALA A 159 7.51 14.56 20.87
CA ALA A 159 7.33 13.45 19.94
C ALA A 159 7.82 13.82 18.52
N ALA A 160 7.49 15.03 18.05
CA ALA A 160 7.91 15.52 16.75
C ALA A 160 9.43 15.74 16.66
N GLU A 161 10.03 16.34 17.70
CA GLU A 161 11.47 16.58 17.81
C GLU A 161 12.29 15.27 17.80
N ARG A 162 11.74 14.21 18.40
CA ARG A 162 12.36 12.87 18.38
C ARG A 162 12.15 12.11 17.06
N GLY A 163 11.46 12.71 16.07
CA GLY A 163 11.18 12.06 14.80
C GLY A 163 10.16 10.91 14.90
N ALA A 164 9.27 10.93 15.89
CA ALA A 164 8.24 9.92 16.02
C ALA A 164 7.20 10.03 14.89
N SER A 165 6.73 8.88 14.42
CA SER A 165 5.61 8.76 13.49
C SER A 165 4.25 8.89 14.19
N ASP A 166 4.15 8.34 15.40
CA ASP A 166 2.93 8.38 16.21
C ASP A 166 3.30 8.51 17.69
N LEU A 167 2.43 9.18 18.45
CA LEU A 167 2.41 9.23 19.91
C LEU A 167 1.14 8.52 20.38
N HIS A 168 1.29 7.58 21.31
CA HIS A 168 0.21 6.83 21.91
C HIS A 168 0.10 7.19 23.39
N LEU A 169 -1.11 7.51 23.81
CA LEU A 169 -1.46 7.80 25.20
C LEU A 169 -2.61 6.88 25.60
N ALA A 170 -2.58 6.33 26.80
CA ALA A 170 -3.68 5.56 27.37
C ALA A 170 -3.78 5.84 28.87
N THR A 171 -5.00 5.87 29.40
CA THR A 171 -5.25 6.05 30.82
C THR A 171 -4.47 5.01 31.62
N GLY A 172 -3.70 5.46 32.61
CA GLY A 172 -2.93 4.59 33.51
C GLY A 172 -1.58 4.11 32.97
N GLU A 173 -1.23 4.43 31.72
CA GLU A 173 0.00 3.96 31.07
C GLU A 173 0.93 5.12 30.70
N PRO A 174 2.25 4.94 30.76
CA PRO A 174 3.20 5.93 30.25
C PRO A 174 3.02 6.20 28.75
N ALA A 175 3.38 7.40 28.32
CA ALA A 175 3.33 7.75 26.89
C ALA A 175 4.26 6.85 26.06
N VAL A 176 3.83 6.46 24.86
CA VAL A 176 4.62 5.60 23.96
C VAL A 176 4.79 6.27 22.60
N LEU A 177 6.02 6.34 22.12
CA LEU A 177 6.37 6.83 20.79
C LEU A 177 6.52 5.67 19.82
N ARG A 178 6.12 5.88 18.56
CA ARG A 178 6.46 4.98 17.46
C ARG A 178 7.54 5.62 16.58
N ILE A 179 8.76 5.10 16.64
CA ILE A 179 9.91 5.57 15.85
C ILE A 179 10.40 4.40 14.98
N ASP A 180 10.45 4.60 13.67
CA ASP A 180 10.89 3.59 12.70
C ASP A 180 10.22 2.22 12.88
N GLY A 181 8.91 2.24 13.18
CA GLY A 181 8.09 1.04 13.40
C GLY A 181 8.22 0.37 14.78
N ARG A 182 9.07 0.89 15.67
CA ARG A 182 9.25 0.38 17.03
C ARG A 182 8.52 1.25 18.06
N LEU A 183 7.93 0.61 19.06
CA LEU A 183 7.30 1.28 20.20
C LEU A 183 8.34 1.52 21.29
N LEU A 184 8.47 2.77 21.72
CA LEU A 184 9.44 3.23 22.71
C LEU A 184 8.72 4.06 23.77
N GLN A 185 8.78 3.61 25.02
CA GLN A 185 8.17 4.32 26.13
C GLN A 185 8.90 5.66 26.38
N LEU A 186 8.12 6.73 26.56
CA LEU A 186 8.59 8.08 26.81
C LEU A 186 8.63 8.34 28.32
N GLY A 187 9.67 7.81 28.98
CA GLY A 187 9.83 7.90 30.43
C GLY A 187 8.73 7.15 31.19
N ASP A 188 8.65 7.39 32.50
CA ASP A 188 7.72 6.68 33.40
C ASP A 188 6.51 7.52 33.83
N ALA A 189 6.43 8.77 33.36
CA ALA A 189 5.34 9.66 33.70
C ALA A 189 4.05 9.23 32.99
N VAL A 190 2.99 9.02 33.77
CA VAL A 190 1.64 8.70 33.27
C VAL A 190 0.89 10.01 33.02
N PRO A 191 0.51 10.32 31.77
CA PRO A 191 -0.24 11.54 31.44
C PRO A 191 -1.71 11.41 31.84
N ASP A 192 -2.32 12.53 32.24
CA ASP A 192 -3.77 12.62 32.48
C ASP A 192 -4.53 12.71 31.15
N VAL A 193 -4.76 11.55 30.53
CA VAL A 193 -5.43 11.43 29.23
C VAL A 193 -6.88 11.93 29.29
N ASP A 194 -7.59 11.59 30.36
CA ASP A 194 -8.99 11.97 30.55
C ASP A 194 -9.13 13.50 30.65
N GLY A 195 -8.29 14.17 31.45
CA GLY A 195 -8.23 15.63 31.52
C GLY A 195 -7.88 16.28 30.19
N MET A 196 -6.84 15.77 29.51
CA MET A 196 -6.44 16.29 28.18
C MET A 196 -7.57 16.19 27.15
N LEU A 197 -8.31 15.07 27.12
CA LEU A 197 -9.44 14.89 26.21
C LEU A 197 -10.66 15.72 26.63
N ALA A 198 -10.88 15.92 27.93
CA ALA A 198 -11.96 16.77 28.43
C ALA A 198 -11.79 18.22 27.95
N ASP A 199 -10.56 18.74 28.00
CA ASP A 199 -10.22 20.10 27.55
C ASP A 199 -10.22 20.22 26.02
N LEU A 200 -9.78 19.17 25.33
CA LEU A 200 -9.62 19.19 23.87
C LEU A 200 -10.93 18.95 23.11
N LEU A 201 -11.82 18.11 23.61
CA LEU A 201 -13.03 17.69 22.88
C LEU A 201 -14.25 18.56 23.23
N ASP A 202 -15.08 18.80 22.23
CA ASP A 202 -16.41 19.38 22.40
C ASP A 202 -17.37 18.42 23.15
N PRO A 203 -18.50 18.92 23.69
CA PRO A 203 -19.46 18.07 24.39
C PRO A 203 -19.95 16.88 23.55
N GLU A 204 -20.12 17.07 22.23
CA GLU A 204 -20.52 16.03 21.30
C GLU A 204 -19.46 14.92 21.19
N GLY A 205 -18.18 15.28 21.02
CA GLY A 205 -17.07 14.35 20.98
C GLY A 205 -16.95 13.55 22.28
N ARG A 206 -17.11 14.21 23.44
CA ARG A 206 -17.11 13.52 24.74
C ARG A 206 -18.27 12.53 24.87
N ALA A 207 -19.47 12.91 24.44
CA ALA A 207 -20.63 12.02 24.43
C ALA A 207 -20.40 10.82 23.50
N ARG A 208 -19.76 11.03 22.35
CA ARG A 208 -19.41 9.96 21.40
C ARG A 208 -18.40 8.97 21.99
N LEU A 209 -17.41 9.43 22.75
CA LEU A 209 -16.51 8.54 23.48
C LEU A 209 -17.21 7.81 24.64
N ALA A 210 -18.16 8.46 25.29
CA ALA A 210 -18.96 7.84 26.36
C ALA A 210 -19.87 6.72 25.83
N SER A 211 -20.40 6.85 24.62
CA SER A 211 -21.23 5.81 23.97
C SER A 211 -20.42 4.68 23.32
N GLY A 212 -19.09 4.67 23.45
CA GLY A 212 -18.21 3.64 22.90
C GLY A 212 -17.75 3.90 21.46
N GLY A 213 -18.02 5.08 20.91
CA GLY A 213 -17.49 5.51 19.62
C GLY A 213 -16.04 6.03 19.71
N SER A 214 -15.54 6.49 18.57
CA SER A 214 -14.25 7.18 18.44
C SER A 214 -14.44 8.60 17.92
N VAL A 215 -13.43 9.45 18.14
CA VAL A 215 -13.38 10.83 17.66
C VAL A 215 -12.07 11.06 16.91
N ASP A 216 -12.17 11.49 15.66
CA ASP A 216 -11.05 11.94 14.85
C ASP A 216 -11.00 13.47 14.78
N ARG A 217 -9.81 14.04 15.00
CA ARG A 217 -9.54 15.48 14.89
C ARG A 217 -8.19 15.74 14.25
N ALA A 218 -8.05 16.89 13.60
CA ALA A 218 -6.77 17.40 13.16
C ALA A 218 -6.31 18.48 14.15
N LEU A 219 -5.05 18.42 14.59
CA LEU A 219 -4.42 19.40 15.47
C LEU A 219 -3.31 20.12 14.71
N ALA A 220 -3.14 21.41 14.98
CA ALA A 220 -2.02 22.21 14.53
C ALA A 220 -1.43 22.96 15.72
N LEU A 221 -0.12 22.81 15.92
CA LEU A 221 0.61 23.47 17.01
C LEU A 221 1.23 24.77 16.50
N PRO A 222 1.50 25.76 17.38
CA PRO A 222 2.23 26.98 16.99
C PRO A 222 3.66 26.72 16.52
N SER A 223 4.28 25.61 16.94
CA SER A 223 5.55 25.12 16.38
C SER A 223 5.43 24.81 14.88
N GLY A 224 4.20 24.66 14.38
CA GLY A 224 3.80 24.34 13.01
C GLY A 224 3.72 22.83 12.73
N HIS A 225 3.94 21.99 13.74
CA HIS A 225 3.65 20.56 13.62
C HIS A 225 2.15 20.33 13.55
N ARG A 226 1.74 19.38 12.70
CA ARG A 226 0.34 18.98 12.53
C ARG A 226 0.18 17.53 12.93
N PHE A 227 -0.97 17.21 13.49
CA PHE A 227 -1.27 15.85 13.95
C PHE A 227 -2.69 15.44 13.55
N ARG A 228 -2.88 14.15 13.29
CA ARG A 228 -4.20 13.54 13.32
C ARG A 228 -4.36 12.83 14.65
N LEU A 229 -5.33 13.26 15.43
CA LEU A 229 -5.75 12.63 16.67
C LEU A 229 -6.88 11.65 16.38
N ALA A 230 -6.77 10.45 16.92
CA ALA A 230 -7.87 9.50 17.05
C ALA A 230 -8.00 9.12 18.53
N ALA A 231 -9.09 9.57 19.17
CA ALA A 231 -9.45 9.20 20.53
C ALA A 231 -10.50 8.10 20.51
N TYR A 232 -10.38 7.14 21.43
CA TYR A 232 -11.28 6.00 21.54
C TYR A 232 -11.25 5.44 22.97
N ARG A 233 -12.17 4.52 23.26
CA ARG A 233 -12.21 3.78 24.53
C ARG A 233 -11.54 2.42 24.38
N CYS A 234 -10.74 2.05 25.37
CA CYS A 234 -10.19 0.71 25.55
C CYS A 234 -10.65 0.14 26.89
N ASP A 235 -10.26 -1.10 27.19
CA ASP A 235 -10.63 -1.79 28.43
C ASP A 235 -10.20 -1.02 29.70
N GLN A 236 -9.03 -0.38 29.64
CA GLN A 236 -8.42 0.33 30.78
C GLN A 236 -8.82 1.82 30.86
N GLY A 237 -9.66 2.32 29.94
CA GLY A 237 -10.12 3.71 29.96
C GLY A 237 -10.11 4.38 28.58
N LEU A 238 -9.67 5.63 28.53
CA LEU A 238 -9.53 6.37 27.28
C LEU A 238 -8.13 6.19 26.71
N ALA A 239 -8.05 6.18 25.38
CA ALA A 239 -6.80 6.10 24.65
C ALA A 239 -6.80 7.04 23.45
N VAL A 240 -5.61 7.48 23.08
CA VAL A 240 -5.39 8.42 21.99
C VAL A 240 -4.19 7.97 21.17
N ALA A 241 -4.39 7.89 19.85
CA ALA A 241 -3.31 7.77 18.89
C ALA A 241 -3.18 9.10 18.12
N LEU A 242 -2.00 9.72 18.20
CA LEU A 242 -1.68 10.95 17.51
C LEU A 242 -0.62 10.69 16.46
N ARG A 243 -0.98 10.83 15.18
CA ARG A 243 -0.04 10.70 14.06
C ARG A 243 0.52 12.04 13.64
N VAL A 244 1.83 12.14 13.50
CA VAL A 244 2.47 13.32 12.91
C VAL A 244 2.12 13.42 11.42
N LEU A 245 1.65 14.59 11.00
CA LEU A 245 1.36 14.92 9.61
C LEU A 245 2.49 15.79 9.05
N ARG A 246 3.10 15.34 7.94
CA ARG A 246 4.17 16.08 7.27
C ARG A 246 3.64 17.38 6.66
N ARG A 247 4.48 18.42 6.61
CA ARG A 247 4.11 19.76 6.10
C ARG A 247 3.95 19.84 4.57
N GLY A 248 4.22 18.75 3.85
CA GLY A 248 4.04 18.69 2.40
C GLY A 248 3.84 17.25 1.94
N ALA A 249 3.18 17.11 0.80
CA ALA A 249 3.18 15.84 0.08
C ALA A 249 4.61 15.57 -0.42
N PRO A 250 5.13 14.35 -0.28
CA PRO A 250 6.40 13.98 -0.91
C PRO A 250 6.27 14.13 -2.43
N GLU A 251 7.38 14.51 -3.08
CA GLU A 251 7.45 14.51 -4.54
C GLU A 251 7.26 13.11 -5.09
N LEU A 252 6.54 12.98 -6.20
CA LEU A 252 6.16 11.68 -6.77
C LEU A 252 7.40 10.81 -7.07
N GLY A 253 8.46 11.41 -7.63
CA GLY A 253 9.74 10.75 -7.88
C GLY A 253 10.50 10.29 -6.63
N SER A 254 10.24 10.90 -5.46
CA SER A 254 10.86 10.52 -4.19
C SER A 254 10.23 9.27 -3.55
N LEU A 255 9.06 8.85 -4.05
CA LEU A 255 8.29 7.74 -3.49
C LEU A 255 8.75 6.36 -3.99
N LEU A 256 9.80 6.28 -4.82
CA LEU A 256 10.29 5.05 -5.45
C LEU A 256 9.19 4.29 -6.20
N LEU A 257 8.22 5.03 -6.74
CA LEU A 257 7.14 4.49 -7.54
C LEU A 257 7.62 4.21 -8.97
N PRO A 258 6.96 3.28 -9.70
CA PRO A 258 7.20 3.11 -11.12
C PRO A 258 6.96 4.42 -11.88
N PRO A 259 7.79 4.76 -12.89
CA PRO A 259 7.63 5.98 -13.67
C PRO A 259 6.27 6.09 -14.37
N SER A 260 5.62 4.97 -14.69
CA SER A 260 4.28 4.94 -15.30
C SER A 260 3.19 5.57 -14.43
N ILE A 261 3.43 5.78 -13.13
CA ILE A 261 2.49 6.50 -12.26
C ILE A 261 2.45 8.00 -12.60
N ASP A 262 3.54 8.59 -13.11
CA ASP A 262 3.56 10.00 -13.51
C ASP A 262 2.58 10.25 -14.68
N GLU A 263 2.46 9.28 -15.60
CA GLU A 263 1.54 9.35 -16.74
C GLU A 263 0.08 9.43 -16.28
N LEU A 264 -0.27 8.81 -15.14
CA LEU A 264 -1.63 8.83 -14.60
C LEU A 264 -2.09 10.24 -14.23
N VAL A 265 -1.16 11.12 -13.84
CA VAL A 265 -1.47 12.50 -13.43
C VAL A 265 -1.84 13.37 -14.65
N GLY A 266 -1.52 12.92 -15.87
CA GLY A 266 -1.81 13.62 -17.12
C GLY A 266 -3.21 13.37 -17.70
N PHE A 267 -3.96 12.39 -17.18
CA PHE A 267 -5.32 12.14 -17.66
C PHE A 267 -6.28 13.22 -17.19
N SER A 268 -7.17 13.66 -18.09
CA SER A 268 -8.17 14.69 -17.79
C SER A 268 -9.30 14.18 -16.88
N HIS A 269 -9.50 12.86 -16.82
CA HIS A 269 -10.55 12.19 -16.08
C HIS A 269 -10.05 10.80 -15.64
N GLY A 270 -10.56 10.31 -14.50
CA GLY A 270 -10.27 8.98 -13.96
C GLY A 270 -11.36 7.96 -14.23
#